data_AF-A0A427B5Z6-F1
#
_entry.id   AF-A0A427B5Z6-F1
#
_cell.length_a   1.000
_cell.length_b   1.000
_cell.length_c   1.000
_cell.angle_alpha   90.00
_cell.angle_beta   90.00
_cell.angle_gamma   90.00
#
_symmetry.space_group_name_H-M   'P 1'
#
loop_
_entity.id
_entity.type
_entity.pdbx_description
1 polymer ?
#
loop_
_entity_poly.entity_id
_entity_poly.type
_entity_poly.pdbx_seq_one_letter_code
_entity_poly.pdbx_strand_id
1 'polypeptide(L)'
;MNFVLIGANNLIPIEIALKIANKIRAKERFSAYIVIPMWPEGNPTGAPTQRILFWQKKTMQMMYETIYTALKEVGLENTYEPQDYLNFFCLGNREVPDVNNSSRNTETSPQFQLQALAKKNRRFMIYVHSKGMIADDEYVILGSANINQRSLEGTRDTEIAMGAYQPQHTWARRLSSPRGQIFGYRMSLWAEHIGTIEECFSHPDSLECMRRVRDIGQLNWTQYVADETTELRGHLLKYPVDVDRKGKVKPIPGHETFPDIGGNICGSFFAIQENLTI
;
A
#
# COMPACT_ATOMS: atom_id res chain seq x y z
N MET A 1 -19.16 -9.62 -7.99
CA MET A 1 -18.66 -9.60 -9.38
C MET A 1 -17.36 -10.38 -9.35
N ASN A 2 -17.29 -11.50 -10.06
CA ASN A 2 -16.18 -12.46 -9.98
C ASN A 2 -15.02 -11.92 -10.83
N PHE A 3 -13.80 -11.79 -10.28
CA PHE A 3 -12.61 -11.30 -11.02
C PHE A 3 -12.31 -12.14 -12.28
N VAL A 4 -12.68 -13.42 -12.24
CA VAL A 4 -12.54 -14.36 -13.36
C VAL A 4 -13.38 -13.95 -14.58
N LEU A 5 -14.53 -13.30 -14.38
CA LEU A 5 -15.43 -12.92 -15.48
C LEU A 5 -15.00 -11.64 -16.22
N ILE A 6 -13.98 -10.93 -15.73
CA ILE A 6 -13.50 -9.64 -16.27
C ILE A 6 -12.03 -9.71 -16.73
N GLY A 7 -11.44 -10.91 -16.78
CA GLY A 7 -10.11 -11.14 -17.34
C GLY A 7 -8.91 -10.77 -16.45
N ALA A 8 -9.11 -10.40 -15.18
CA ALA A 8 -8.05 -10.14 -14.21
C ALA A 8 -7.80 -11.39 -13.33
N ASN A 9 -7.02 -12.33 -13.87
CA ASN A 9 -6.89 -13.70 -13.36
C ASN A 9 -5.59 -13.97 -12.56
N ASN A 10 -4.69 -12.99 -12.46
CA ASN A 10 -3.47 -13.17 -11.67
C ASN A 10 -3.82 -13.48 -10.20
N LEU A 11 -3.10 -14.45 -9.62
CA LEU A 11 -3.45 -15.04 -8.33
C LEU A 11 -2.81 -14.33 -7.13
N ILE A 12 -1.91 -13.37 -7.35
CA ILE A 12 -1.11 -12.77 -6.27
C ILE A 12 -1.98 -12.22 -5.13
N PRO A 13 -3.05 -11.43 -5.37
CA PRO A 13 -3.85 -10.89 -4.27
C PRO A 13 -4.60 -11.96 -3.48
N ILE A 14 -5.17 -12.96 -4.17
CA ILE A 14 -5.92 -14.04 -3.50
C ILE A 14 -4.98 -14.98 -2.75
N GLU A 15 -3.79 -15.28 -3.27
CA GLU A 15 -2.79 -16.11 -2.58
C GLU A 15 -2.27 -15.45 -1.30
N ILE A 16 -2.08 -14.12 -1.29
CA ILE A 16 -1.75 -13.38 -0.05
C ILE A 16 -2.88 -13.54 0.97
N ALA A 17 -4.14 -13.33 0.56
CA ALA A 17 -5.29 -13.44 1.46
C ALA A 17 -5.50 -14.87 1.98
N LEU A 18 -5.36 -15.88 1.12
CA LEU A 18 -5.45 -17.30 1.49
C LEU A 18 -4.30 -17.73 2.39
N LYS A 19 -3.08 -17.24 2.15
CA LYS A 19 -1.93 -17.49 3.04
C LYS A 19 -2.21 -16.99 4.44
N ILE A 20 -2.71 -15.74 4.57
CA ILE A 20 -3.13 -15.18 5.86
C ILE A 20 -4.25 -16.02 6.49
N ALA A 21 -5.30 -16.34 5.73
CA ALA A 21 -6.42 -17.13 6.21
C ALA A 21 -5.98 -18.51 6.72
N ASN A 22 -5.06 -19.18 6.02
CA ASN A 22 -4.51 -20.46 6.42
C ASN A 22 -3.69 -20.35 7.71
N LYS A 23 -2.89 -19.28 7.86
CA LYS A 23 -2.14 -18.99 9.09
C LYS A 23 -3.08 -18.75 10.29
N ILE A 24 -4.16 -18.00 10.09
CA ILE A 24 -5.22 -17.80 11.10
C ILE A 24 -5.83 -19.14 11.53
N ARG A 25 -6.20 -20.00 10.57
CA ARG A 25 -6.76 -21.33 10.85
C ARG A 25 -5.80 -22.24 11.61
N ALA A 26 -4.51 -22.15 11.27
CA ALA A 26 -3.44 -22.85 11.97
C ALA A 26 -3.09 -22.22 13.35
N LYS A 27 -3.70 -21.09 13.71
CA LYS A 27 -3.35 -20.29 14.91
C LYS A 27 -1.88 -19.85 14.93
N GLU A 28 -1.32 -19.64 13.75
CA GLU A 28 0.03 -19.14 13.55
C GLU A 28 0.00 -17.66 13.18
N ARG A 29 1.00 -16.92 13.66
CA ARG A 29 1.12 -15.51 13.35
C ARG A 29 1.63 -15.30 11.92
N PHE A 30 1.12 -14.26 11.25
CA PHE A 30 1.56 -13.84 9.92
C PHE A 30 1.15 -12.38 9.67
N SER A 31 2.00 -11.62 8.98
CA SER A 31 1.73 -10.22 8.61
C SER A 31 2.04 -10.00 7.13
N ALA A 32 1.23 -9.18 6.47
CA ALA A 32 1.50 -8.68 5.12
C ALA A 32 1.40 -7.14 5.10
N TYR A 33 2.42 -6.50 4.53
CA TYR A 33 2.53 -5.05 4.37
C TYR A 33 2.60 -4.75 2.87
N ILE A 34 1.68 -3.92 2.37
CA ILE A 34 1.61 -3.57 0.95
C ILE A 34 1.77 -2.06 0.81
N VAL A 35 2.81 -1.63 0.10
CA VAL A 35 3.04 -0.22 -0.22
C VAL A 35 2.75 -0.01 -1.71
N ILE A 36 1.82 0.89 -2.01
CA ILE A 36 1.36 1.23 -3.37
C ILE A 36 1.37 2.74 -3.55
N PRO A 37 1.40 3.27 -4.79
CA PRO A 37 1.29 4.71 -4.96
C PRO A 37 -0.07 5.21 -4.48
N MET A 38 -0.15 6.47 -4.05
CA MET A 38 -1.42 7.04 -3.57
C MET A 38 -2.48 7.00 -4.67
N TRP A 39 -2.08 7.25 -5.92
CA TRP A 39 -2.81 6.88 -7.14
C TRP A 39 -1.79 6.53 -8.24
N PRO A 40 -2.18 5.72 -9.25
CA PRO A 40 -1.34 5.45 -10.42
C PRO A 40 -0.95 6.73 -11.16
N GLU A 41 0.21 6.75 -11.80
CA GLU A 41 0.67 7.91 -12.59
C GLU A 41 -0.39 8.37 -13.61
N GLY A 42 -0.60 9.69 -13.64
CA GLY A 42 -1.60 10.35 -14.47
C GLY A 42 -2.56 11.21 -13.68
N ASN A 43 -3.62 11.67 -14.35
CA ASN A 43 -4.64 12.50 -13.71
C ASN A 43 -5.53 11.64 -12.78
N PRO A 44 -5.58 11.90 -11.46
CA PRO A 44 -6.38 11.13 -10.51
C PRO A 44 -7.89 11.24 -10.77
N THR A 45 -8.36 12.32 -11.41
CA THR A 45 -9.76 12.49 -11.82
C THR A 45 -10.08 11.81 -13.15
N GLY A 46 -9.06 11.38 -13.88
CA GLY A 46 -9.20 10.77 -15.21
C GLY A 46 -9.84 9.39 -15.15
N ALA A 47 -10.65 9.07 -16.16
CA ALA A 47 -11.39 7.82 -16.23
C ALA A 47 -10.51 6.55 -16.14
N PRO A 48 -9.31 6.48 -16.75
CA PRO A 48 -8.41 5.33 -16.59
C PRO A 48 -7.94 5.13 -15.14
N THR A 49 -7.48 6.19 -14.49
CA THR A 49 -7.00 6.16 -13.09
C THR A 49 -8.12 5.76 -12.15
N GLN A 50 -9.30 6.35 -12.32
CA GLN A 50 -10.49 6.03 -11.51
C GLN A 50 -10.93 4.58 -11.67
N ARG A 51 -10.75 3.99 -12.86
CA ARG A 51 -11.04 2.57 -13.10
C ARG A 51 -10.00 1.64 -12.45
N ILE A 52 -8.73 2.00 -12.49
CA ILE A 52 -7.67 1.26 -11.79
C ILE A 52 -7.92 1.28 -10.27
N LEU A 53 -8.24 2.44 -9.70
CA LEU A 53 -8.55 2.59 -8.28
C LEU A 53 -9.80 1.79 -7.88
N PHE A 54 -10.80 1.71 -8.76
CA PHE A 54 -11.98 0.86 -8.54
C PHE A 54 -11.59 -0.62 -8.41
N TRP A 55 -10.73 -1.12 -9.30
CA TRP A 55 -10.25 -2.51 -9.23
C TRP A 55 -9.39 -2.75 -8.00
N GLN A 56 -8.48 -1.83 -7.68
CA GLN A 56 -7.68 -1.88 -6.46
C GLN A 56 -8.58 -2.00 -5.22
N LYS A 57 -9.63 -1.15 -5.12
CA LYS A 57 -10.60 -1.21 -4.02
C LYS A 57 -11.32 -2.54 -3.94
N LYS A 58 -11.76 -3.10 -5.08
CA LYS A 58 -12.40 -4.42 -5.12
C LYS A 58 -11.44 -5.52 -4.65
N THR A 59 -10.17 -5.44 -5.04
CA THR A 59 -9.13 -6.40 -4.64
C THR A 59 -8.89 -6.32 -3.14
N MET A 60 -8.67 -5.11 -2.60
CA MET A 60 -8.53 -4.89 -1.15
C MET A 60 -9.72 -5.47 -0.38
N GLN A 61 -10.95 -5.20 -0.84
CA GLN A 61 -12.16 -5.69 -0.18
C GLN A 61 -12.23 -7.23 -0.18
N MET A 62 -11.92 -7.88 -1.30
CA MET A 62 -11.88 -9.35 -1.38
C MET A 62 -10.85 -9.96 -0.41
N MET A 63 -9.66 -9.35 -0.32
CA MET A 63 -8.61 -9.81 0.60
C MET A 63 -9.05 -9.67 2.06
N TYR A 64 -9.57 -8.51 2.45
CA TYR A 64 -10.04 -8.28 3.81
C TYR A 64 -11.25 -9.13 4.21
N GLU A 65 -12.22 -9.32 3.30
CA GLU A 65 -13.38 -10.19 3.54
C GLU A 65 -12.95 -11.66 3.74
N THR A 66 -11.93 -12.11 3.01
CA THR A 66 -11.34 -13.46 3.15
C THR A 66 -10.68 -13.64 4.53
N ILE A 67 -9.91 -12.65 4.96
CA ILE A 67 -9.26 -12.65 6.29
C ILE A 67 -10.32 -12.62 7.41
N TYR A 68 -11.32 -11.75 7.30
CA TYR A 68 -12.42 -11.69 8.26
C TYR A 68 -13.17 -13.02 8.36
N THR A 69 -13.44 -13.67 7.23
CA THR A 69 -14.10 -14.98 7.20
C THR A 69 -13.28 -16.01 7.96
N ALA A 70 -11.96 -16.06 7.76
CA ALA A 70 -11.09 -16.96 8.50
C ALA A 70 -11.07 -16.67 10.01
N LEU A 71 -11.07 -15.40 10.42
CA LEU A 71 -11.18 -15.03 11.84
C LEU A 71 -12.48 -15.54 12.46
N LYS A 72 -13.60 -15.38 11.76
CA LYS A 72 -14.92 -15.83 12.20
C LYS A 72 -15.00 -17.36 12.31
N GLU A 73 -14.41 -18.08 11.35
CA GLU A 73 -14.39 -19.56 11.34
C GLU A 73 -13.71 -20.15 12.60
N VAL A 74 -12.71 -19.44 13.15
CA VAL A 74 -11.99 -19.89 14.35
C VAL A 74 -12.39 -19.14 15.63
N GLY A 75 -13.42 -18.29 15.58
CA GLY A 75 -13.94 -17.56 16.75
C GLY A 75 -13.05 -16.43 17.25
N LEU A 76 -12.24 -15.82 16.38
CA LEU A 76 -11.28 -14.76 16.72
C LEU A 76 -11.70 -13.37 16.24
N GLU A 77 -12.89 -13.21 15.64
CA GLU A 77 -13.38 -11.95 15.06
C GLU A 77 -13.62 -10.84 16.09
N ASN A 78 -13.79 -11.20 17.36
CA ASN A 78 -13.90 -10.25 18.47
C ASN A 78 -12.53 -9.91 19.09
N THR A 79 -11.51 -10.74 18.86
CA THR A 79 -10.15 -10.58 19.41
C THR A 79 -9.24 -9.81 18.46
N TYR A 80 -9.30 -10.12 17.16
CA TYR A 80 -8.48 -9.51 16.13
C TYR A 80 -9.37 -8.89 15.04
N GLU A 81 -8.76 -8.00 14.27
CA GLU A 81 -9.35 -7.43 13.06
C GLU A 81 -8.49 -7.73 11.83
N PRO A 82 -9.02 -7.61 10.60
CA PRO A 82 -8.24 -7.91 9.39
C PRO A 82 -6.95 -7.09 9.26
N GLN A 83 -6.95 -5.85 9.76
CA GLN A 83 -5.77 -4.98 9.77
C GLN A 83 -4.68 -5.39 10.79
N ASP A 84 -4.97 -6.33 11.69
CA ASP A 84 -3.92 -6.99 12.47
C ASP A 84 -3.13 -8.00 11.61
N TYR A 85 -3.51 -8.27 10.35
CA TYR A 85 -2.80 -9.23 9.46
C TYR A 85 -2.40 -8.64 8.10
N LEU A 86 -3.16 -7.68 7.57
CA LEU A 86 -2.91 -7.05 6.27
C LEU A 86 -3.05 -5.54 6.38
N ASN A 87 -2.06 -4.78 5.94
CA ASN A 87 -2.15 -3.31 5.85
C ASN A 87 -1.67 -2.81 4.50
N PHE A 88 -2.39 -1.82 3.96
CA PHE A 88 -2.02 -1.08 2.77
C PHE A 88 -1.54 0.32 3.16
N PHE A 89 -0.47 0.75 2.52
CA PHE A 89 0.16 2.05 2.71
C PHE A 89 0.43 2.71 1.36
N CYS A 90 0.62 4.03 1.40
CA CYS A 90 1.22 4.79 0.32
C CYS A 90 2.31 5.70 0.88
N LEU A 91 3.06 6.39 0.00
CA LEU A 91 4.10 7.30 0.42
C LEU A 91 3.72 8.75 0.09
N GLY A 92 4.08 9.67 0.98
CA GLY A 92 3.91 11.10 0.78
C GLY A 92 4.99 11.91 1.50
N ASN A 93 5.17 13.15 1.05
CA ASN A 93 6.04 14.11 1.70
C ASN A 93 5.30 15.42 1.92
N ARG A 94 5.71 16.16 2.95
CA ARG A 94 5.22 17.50 3.26
C ARG A 94 6.35 18.32 3.87
N GLU A 95 6.60 19.49 3.28
CA GLU A 95 7.78 20.31 3.60
C GLU A 95 7.38 21.75 3.94
N VAL A 96 7.90 22.29 5.04
CA VAL A 96 7.70 23.71 5.35
C VAL A 96 8.36 24.61 4.29
N PRO A 97 7.85 25.82 4.04
CA PRO A 97 8.50 26.77 3.13
C PRO A 97 9.89 27.12 3.62
N ASP A 98 10.87 27.10 2.71
CA ASP A 98 12.21 27.57 3.00
C ASP A 98 12.20 29.11 3.03
N VAL A 99 12.69 29.71 4.13
CA VAL A 99 12.59 31.17 4.41
C VAL A 99 13.25 32.00 3.29
N ASN A 100 14.17 31.40 2.53
CA ASN A 100 14.93 32.05 1.47
C ASN A 100 14.35 31.84 0.05
N ASN A 101 13.31 31.04 -0.13
CA ASN A 101 12.82 30.66 -1.46
C ASN A 101 11.37 31.14 -1.70
N SER A 102 11.21 32.46 -1.71
CA SER A 102 9.96 33.14 -2.08
C SER A 102 9.83 33.22 -3.61
N SER A 103 9.56 32.09 -4.26
CA SER A 103 9.28 32.07 -5.70
C SER A 103 7.88 32.61 -6.03
N ARG A 104 7.88 33.50 -7.02
CA ARG A 104 6.82 34.41 -7.48
C ARG A 104 5.53 33.71 -7.92
N ASN A 105 4.41 34.34 -7.59
CA ASN A 105 3.07 34.02 -8.10
C ASN A 105 3.02 34.16 -9.63
N THR A 106 2.59 33.11 -10.34
CA THR A 106 2.14 33.21 -11.74
C THR A 106 0.82 32.46 -11.95
N GLU A 107 -0.19 33.25 -12.25
CA GLU A 107 -1.40 33.09 -13.07
C GLU A 107 -2.33 31.86 -12.98
N THR A 108 -3.61 32.20 -13.11
CA THR A 108 -4.83 31.45 -12.83
C THR A 108 -5.41 30.75 -14.07
N SER A 109 -5.29 29.43 -14.13
CA SER A 109 -6.19 28.54 -14.89
C SER A 109 -6.73 27.45 -13.96
N PRO A 110 -7.85 26.78 -14.28
CA PRO A 110 -8.41 25.71 -13.43
C PRO A 110 -7.44 24.53 -13.20
N GLN A 111 -6.60 24.20 -14.19
CA GLN A 111 -5.53 23.21 -14.02
C GLN A 111 -4.40 23.72 -13.12
N PHE A 112 -4.14 25.03 -13.13
CA PHE A 112 -3.24 25.66 -12.16
C PHE A 112 -3.84 25.72 -10.74
N GLN A 113 -5.16 25.60 -10.54
CA GLN A 113 -5.77 25.64 -9.20
C GLN A 113 -5.45 24.40 -8.35
N LEU A 114 -5.53 23.19 -8.91
CA LEU A 114 -5.17 21.96 -8.18
C LEU A 114 -3.67 21.92 -7.86
N GLN A 115 -2.85 22.34 -8.83
CA GLN A 115 -1.41 22.51 -8.65
C GLN A 115 -1.09 23.60 -7.61
N ALA A 116 -1.90 24.67 -7.55
CA ALA A 116 -1.77 25.71 -6.54
C ALA A 116 -2.13 25.22 -5.14
N LEU A 117 -3.13 24.34 -4.99
CA LEU A 117 -3.46 23.74 -3.69
C LEU A 117 -2.33 22.85 -3.16
N ALA A 118 -1.75 21.98 -4.00
CA ALA A 118 -0.62 21.15 -3.60
C ALA A 118 0.61 22.00 -3.23
N LYS A 119 0.88 23.07 -3.99
CA LYS A 119 1.93 24.05 -3.67
C LYS A 119 1.65 24.81 -2.37
N LYS A 120 0.40 25.22 -2.15
CA LYS A 120 -0.05 25.94 -0.94
C LYS A 120 0.07 25.07 0.30
N ASN A 121 -0.41 23.84 0.22
CA ASN A 121 -0.42 22.89 1.35
C ASN A 121 0.91 22.13 1.49
N ARG A 122 1.83 22.35 0.54
CA ARG A 122 3.22 21.89 0.52
C ARG A 122 3.39 20.39 0.65
N ARG A 123 2.45 19.63 0.07
CA ARG A 123 2.42 18.17 0.16
C ARG A 123 2.21 17.54 -1.20
N PHE A 124 2.79 16.37 -1.39
CA PHE A 124 2.51 15.52 -2.55
C PHE A 124 2.87 14.06 -2.25
N MET A 125 2.39 13.13 -3.08
CA MET A 125 2.81 11.74 -2.97
C MET A 125 4.29 11.59 -3.32
N ILE A 126 4.97 10.66 -2.65
CA ILE A 126 6.19 10.06 -3.18
C ILE A 126 5.71 8.89 -4.03
N TYR A 127 6.01 8.92 -5.33
CA TYR A 127 5.45 7.94 -6.24
C TYR A 127 6.15 6.58 -6.09
N VAL A 128 5.38 5.57 -5.69
CA VAL A 128 5.85 4.20 -5.55
C VAL A 128 5.86 3.54 -6.92
N HIS A 129 7.00 3.62 -7.61
CA HIS A 129 7.21 2.93 -8.88
C HIS A 129 7.84 1.53 -8.71
N SER A 130 8.18 1.13 -7.48
CA SER A 130 8.79 -0.15 -7.16
C SER A 130 7.93 -1.34 -7.59
N LYS A 131 8.58 -2.40 -8.10
CA LYS A 131 7.97 -3.72 -8.29
C LYS A 131 8.84 -4.78 -7.63
N GLY A 132 8.50 -5.13 -6.40
CA GLY A 132 9.26 -6.09 -5.62
C GLY A 132 8.49 -6.64 -4.43
N MET A 133 9.03 -7.72 -3.87
CA MET A 133 8.46 -8.43 -2.74
C MET A 133 9.59 -8.99 -1.88
N ILE A 134 9.48 -8.88 -0.56
CA ILE A 134 10.36 -9.53 0.41
C ILE A 134 9.51 -10.52 1.19
N ALA A 135 10.00 -11.76 1.31
CA ALA A 135 9.37 -12.81 2.08
C ALA A 135 10.31 -13.28 3.19
N ASP A 136 9.81 -13.25 4.43
CA ASP A 136 10.44 -13.81 5.63
C ASP A 136 11.88 -13.33 5.93
N ASP A 137 12.26 -12.16 5.41
CA ASP A 137 13.63 -11.62 5.40
C ASP A 137 14.69 -12.55 4.75
N GLU A 138 14.23 -13.58 4.01
CA GLU A 138 15.03 -14.63 3.39
C GLU A 138 15.08 -14.54 1.87
N TYR A 139 13.96 -14.18 1.24
CA TYR A 139 13.79 -14.20 -0.21
C TYR A 139 13.30 -12.85 -0.71
N VAL A 140 13.82 -12.41 -1.84
CA VAL A 140 13.43 -11.15 -2.49
C VAL A 140 13.15 -11.38 -3.98
N ILE A 141 12.10 -10.75 -4.48
CA ILE A 141 11.84 -10.57 -5.92
C ILE A 141 11.94 -9.09 -6.24
N LEU A 142 12.69 -8.75 -7.29
CA LEU A 142 12.79 -7.40 -7.84
C LEU A 142 12.65 -7.47 -9.36
N GLY A 143 11.91 -6.54 -9.97
CA GLY A 143 11.73 -6.55 -11.42
C GLY A 143 10.94 -5.36 -11.96
N SER A 144 10.35 -5.55 -13.14
CA SER A 144 9.52 -4.57 -13.83
C SER A 144 8.01 -4.86 -13.70
N ALA A 145 7.62 -6.11 -13.40
CA ALA A 145 6.23 -6.57 -13.39
C ALA A 145 5.40 -5.97 -12.24
N ASN A 146 4.36 -5.20 -12.57
CA ASN A 146 3.38 -4.74 -11.59
C ASN A 146 2.48 -5.91 -11.13
N ILE A 147 1.82 -5.77 -9.98
CA ILE A 147 0.78 -6.72 -9.54
C ILE A 147 -0.55 -6.35 -10.22
N ASN A 148 -0.63 -6.64 -11.52
CA ASN A 148 -1.83 -6.49 -12.33
C ASN A 148 -1.84 -7.52 -13.46
N GLN A 149 -2.93 -7.62 -14.20
CA GLN A 149 -3.03 -8.60 -15.28
C GLN A 149 -2.09 -8.25 -16.43
N ARG A 150 -1.94 -6.96 -16.76
CA ARG A 150 -1.03 -6.48 -17.82
C ARG A 150 0.39 -7.03 -17.68
N SER A 151 0.96 -7.01 -16.49
CA SER A 151 2.32 -7.49 -16.24
C SER A 151 2.40 -8.99 -15.99
N LEU A 152 1.36 -9.62 -15.40
CA LEU A 152 1.43 -11.03 -14.94
C LEU A 152 0.81 -12.06 -15.90
N GLU A 153 0.15 -11.63 -16.98
CA GLU A 153 -0.45 -12.56 -17.96
C GLU A 153 0.60 -13.25 -18.85
N GLY A 154 1.77 -12.62 -19.06
CA GLY A 154 2.85 -13.13 -19.92
C GLY A 154 2.62 -12.95 -21.42
N THR A 155 1.38 -12.69 -21.87
CA THR A 155 1.02 -12.41 -23.27
C THR A 155 0.70 -10.94 -23.56
N ARG A 156 0.88 -10.04 -22.57
CA ARG A 156 0.64 -8.60 -22.69
C ARG A 156 1.98 -7.85 -22.71
N ASP A 157 2.34 -7.20 -21.60
CA ASP A 157 3.61 -6.50 -21.50
C ASP A 157 4.73 -7.51 -21.27
N THR A 158 5.89 -7.27 -21.88
CA THR A 158 7.09 -8.08 -21.63
C THR A 158 7.77 -7.57 -20.36
N GLU A 159 7.91 -8.44 -19.38
CA GLU A 159 8.45 -8.10 -18.06
C GLU A 159 9.68 -8.96 -17.73
N ILE A 160 10.53 -8.46 -16.84
CA ILE A 160 11.65 -9.21 -16.30
C ILE A 160 11.69 -9.06 -14.78
N ALA A 161 12.02 -10.15 -14.08
CA ALA A 161 12.19 -10.14 -12.63
C ALA A 161 13.26 -11.16 -12.22
N MET A 162 13.88 -10.91 -11.07
CA MET A 162 14.88 -11.78 -10.47
C MET A 162 14.40 -12.16 -9.06
N GLY A 163 14.45 -13.46 -8.72
CA GLY A 163 14.21 -13.99 -7.37
C GLY A 163 15.48 -14.52 -6.70
N ALA A 164 15.84 -14.00 -5.52
CA ALA A 164 17.12 -14.25 -4.84
C ALA A 164 16.92 -14.55 -3.37
N TYR A 165 17.83 -15.37 -2.84
CA TYR A 165 18.03 -15.59 -1.40
C TYR A 165 19.51 -15.80 -1.11
N GLN A 166 19.89 -15.70 0.15
CA GLN A 166 21.26 -16.00 0.60
C GLN A 166 21.28 -17.37 1.28
N PRO A 167 21.94 -18.40 0.71
CA PRO A 167 21.86 -19.77 1.24
C PRO A 167 22.29 -19.94 2.71
N GLN A 168 23.14 -19.04 3.23
CA GLN A 168 23.61 -19.04 4.62
C GLN A 168 22.73 -18.19 5.57
N HIS A 169 21.67 -17.57 5.06
CA HIS A 169 20.73 -16.73 5.81
C HIS A 169 19.30 -17.18 5.51
N THR A 170 19.00 -18.44 5.81
CA THR A 170 17.66 -19.03 5.67
C THR A 170 17.15 -19.50 7.02
N TRP A 171 15.83 -19.54 7.18
CA TRP A 171 15.17 -20.08 8.37
C TRP A 171 15.61 -21.53 8.63
N ALA A 172 15.67 -22.36 7.57
CA ALA A 172 16.07 -23.76 7.66
C ALA A 172 17.50 -23.96 8.18
N ARG A 173 18.44 -23.06 7.85
CA ARG A 173 19.84 -23.17 8.30
C ARG A 173 20.11 -22.47 9.62
N ARG A 174 19.49 -21.31 9.85
CA ARG A 174 19.76 -20.50 11.04
C ARG A 174 18.95 -20.94 12.25
N LEU A 175 17.81 -21.61 12.04
CA LEU A 175 16.84 -21.95 13.08
C LEU A 175 16.35 -20.71 13.86
N SER A 176 16.50 -19.53 13.25
CA SER A 176 16.12 -18.21 13.77
C SER A 176 15.87 -17.28 12.58
N SER A 177 15.30 -16.10 12.84
CA SER A 177 15.06 -15.09 11.81
C SER A 177 16.34 -14.77 11.02
N PRO A 178 16.31 -14.83 9.67
CA PRO A 178 17.42 -14.44 8.82
C PRO A 178 17.88 -13.00 9.07
N ARG A 179 19.19 -12.80 9.20
CA ARG A 179 19.83 -11.48 9.35
C ARG A 179 20.85 -11.23 8.24
N GLY A 180 20.43 -11.47 7.01
CA GLY A 180 21.23 -11.26 5.80
C GLY A 180 21.12 -9.84 5.23
N GLN A 181 21.55 -9.69 3.98
CA GLN A 181 21.36 -8.49 3.16
C GLN A 181 19.88 -8.19 2.92
N ILE A 182 19.02 -9.21 2.77
CA ILE A 182 17.58 -9.01 2.56
C ILE A 182 16.93 -8.37 3.80
N PHE A 183 17.25 -8.89 5.00
CA PHE A 183 16.88 -8.26 6.27
C PHE A 183 17.36 -6.80 6.34
N GLY A 184 18.64 -6.54 6.04
CA GLY A 184 19.23 -5.20 6.08
C GLY A 184 18.56 -4.24 5.10
N TYR A 185 18.29 -4.70 3.88
CA TYR A 185 17.58 -3.95 2.85
C TYR A 185 16.16 -3.59 3.28
N ARG A 186 15.42 -4.56 3.84
CA ARG A 186 14.06 -4.33 4.36
C ARG A 186 14.06 -3.33 5.53
N MET A 187 15.00 -3.45 6.47
CA MET A 187 15.17 -2.46 7.55
C MET A 187 15.52 -1.07 7.01
N SER A 188 16.35 -0.98 5.97
CA SER A 188 16.72 0.30 5.34
C SER A 188 15.51 0.98 4.67
N LEU A 189 14.69 0.22 3.93
CA LEU A 189 13.44 0.73 3.35
C LEU A 189 12.46 1.19 4.45
N TRP A 190 12.37 0.42 5.54
CA TRP A 190 11.55 0.82 6.67
C TRP A 190 12.07 2.09 7.32
N ALA A 191 13.37 2.25 7.51
CA ALA A 191 13.96 3.48 8.03
C ALA A 191 13.66 4.69 7.13
N GLU A 192 13.75 4.54 5.80
CA GLU A 192 13.39 5.57 4.82
C GLU A 192 11.91 5.95 4.93
N HIS A 193 11.02 4.95 4.95
CA HIS A 193 9.58 5.23 4.92
C HIS A 193 9.03 5.66 6.28
N ILE A 194 9.55 5.12 7.39
CA ILE A 194 9.04 5.39 8.74
C ILE A 194 9.75 6.60 9.37
N GLY A 195 11.00 6.86 9.01
CA GLY A 195 11.82 7.94 9.58
C GLY A 195 12.50 7.57 10.91
N THR A 196 12.30 6.36 11.41
CA THR A 196 12.93 5.83 12.64
C THR A 196 13.21 4.33 12.50
N ILE A 197 14.01 3.80 13.42
CA ILE A 197 14.25 2.37 13.58
C ILE A 197 13.85 1.98 15.00
N GLU A 198 13.00 0.98 15.12
CA GLU A 198 12.53 0.44 16.40
C GLU A 198 12.79 -1.06 16.47
N GLU A 199 12.97 -1.59 17.68
CA GLU A 199 13.31 -3.00 17.90
C GLU A 199 12.24 -3.94 17.32
N CYS A 200 10.96 -3.61 17.48
CA CYS A 200 9.85 -4.42 16.99
C CYS A 200 9.89 -4.61 15.45
N PHE A 201 10.53 -3.71 14.70
CA PHE A 201 10.70 -3.83 13.24
C PHE A 201 11.61 -4.98 12.83
N SER A 202 12.35 -5.56 13.78
CA SER A 202 13.08 -6.82 13.58
C SER A 202 12.17 -8.05 13.55
N HIS A 203 10.91 -7.91 13.96
CA HIS A 203 9.91 -8.97 14.06
C HIS A 203 8.63 -8.56 13.32
N PRO A 204 8.69 -8.40 11.97
CA PRO A 204 7.57 -7.90 11.18
C PRO A 204 6.34 -8.82 11.19
N ASP A 205 6.50 -10.09 11.54
CA ASP A 205 5.40 -11.02 11.77
C ASP A 205 4.63 -10.69 13.05
N SER A 206 5.24 -10.09 14.08
CA SER A 206 4.60 -9.86 15.37
C SER A 206 3.39 -8.92 15.29
N LEU A 207 2.43 -9.11 16.20
CA LEU A 207 1.27 -8.22 16.32
C LEU A 207 1.68 -6.80 16.76
N GLU A 208 2.68 -6.72 17.64
CA GLU A 208 3.25 -5.45 18.11
C GLU A 208 3.79 -4.64 16.94
N CYS A 209 4.66 -5.22 16.10
CA CYS A 209 5.19 -4.55 14.92
C CYS A 209 4.07 -4.13 13.96
N MET A 210 3.10 -5.01 13.70
CA MET A 210 2.01 -4.73 12.77
C MET A 210 1.17 -3.52 13.22
N ARG A 211 0.82 -3.46 14.50
CA ARG A 211 0.10 -2.33 15.08
C ARG A 211 0.95 -1.07 15.10
N ARG A 212 2.23 -1.18 15.46
CA ARG A 212 3.15 -0.04 15.49
C ARG A 212 3.27 0.64 14.12
N VAL A 213 3.50 -0.14 13.06
CA VAL A 213 3.61 0.38 11.68
C VAL A 213 2.28 0.98 11.22
N ARG A 214 1.15 0.34 11.54
CA ARG A 214 -0.19 0.88 11.25
C ARG A 214 -0.43 2.23 11.93
N ASP A 215 -0.08 2.34 13.21
CA ASP A 215 -0.28 3.55 14.02
C ASP A 215 0.60 4.70 13.50
N ILE A 216 1.86 4.43 13.13
CA ILE A 216 2.74 5.39 12.46
C ILE A 216 2.11 5.88 11.16
N GLY A 217 1.65 4.96 10.30
CA GLY A 217 0.99 5.32 9.05
C GLY A 217 -0.26 6.17 9.25
N GLN A 218 -1.03 5.91 10.31
CA GLN A 218 -2.21 6.69 10.66
C GLN A 218 -1.85 8.10 11.16
N LEU A 219 -0.84 8.22 12.03
CA LEU A 219 -0.36 9.51 12.52
C LEU A 219 0.19 10.37 11.38
N ASN A 220 1.01 9.78 10.52
CA ASN A 220 1.56 10.47 9.35
C ASN A 220 0.46 10.87 8.37
N TRP A 221 -0.58 10.05 8.15
CA TRP A 221 -1.74 10.43 7.33
C TRP A 221 -2.46 11.64 7.93
N THR A 222 -2.77 11.63 9.23
CA THR A 222 -3.41 12.76 9.92
C THR A 222 -2.59 14.04 9.77
N GLN A 223 -1.27 13.96 9.92
CA GLN A 223 -0.38 15.11 9.73
C GLN A 223 -0.29 15.54 8.25
N TYR A 224 -0.28 14.58 7.31
CA TYR A 224 -0.28 14.85 5.87
C TYR A 224 -1.53 15.64 5.45
N VAL A 225 -2.71 15.30 5.98
CA VAL A 225 -3.97 15.94 5.61
C VAL A 225 -4.31 17.21 6.39
N ALA A 226 -3.68 17.45 7.54
CA ALA A 226 -3.96 18.59 8.42
C ALA A 226 -3.88 19.95 7.72
N ASP A 227 -4.69 20.92 8.19
CA ASP A 227 -4.68 22.28 7.67
C ASP A 227 -3.33 22.99 7.92
N GLU A 228 -2.74 22.76 9.09
CA GLU A 228 -1.43 23.30 9.44
C GLU A 228 -0.32 22.58 8.68
N THR A 229 0.59 23.36 8.07
CA THR A 229 1.72 22.82 7.32
C THR A 229 2.87 22.54 8.27
N THR A 230 3.17 21.26 8.44
CA THR A 230 4.29 20.77 9.25
C THR A 230 5.15 19.82 8.42
N GLU A 231 6.42 19.71 8.77
CA GLU A 231 7.35 18.79 8.12
C GLU A 231 7.02 17.34 8.48
N LEU A 232 6.92 16.48 7.47
CA LEU A 232 6.79 15.03 7.66
C LEU A 232 8.18 14.41 7.75
N ARG A 233 8.50 13.83 8.91
CA ARG A 233 9.77 13.11 9.14
C ARG A 233 9.78 11.70 8.55
N GLY A 234 8.61 11.08 8.41
CA GLY A 234 8.41 9.79 7.79
C GLY A 234 7.43 9.90 6.63
N HIS A 235 7.62 9.07 5.62
CA HIS A 235 6.88 9.10 4.37
C HIS A 235 5.73 8.09 4.31
N LEU A 236 5.71 7.09 5.19
CA LEU A 236 4.71 6.03 5.21
C LEU A 236 3.37 6.58 5.68
N LEU A 237 2.37 6.53 4.81
CA LEU A 237 1.00 6.93 5.10
C LEU A 237 0.11 5.69 5.06
N LYS A 238 -0.84 5.58 6.00
CA LYS A 238 -1.97 4.66 5.85
C LYS A 238 -2.63 4.93 4.49
N TYR A 239 -2.85 3.89 3.68
CA TYR A 239 -3.58 4.08 2.43
C TYR A 239 -4.98 4.62 2.78
N PRO A 240 -5.49 5.67 2.10
CA PRO A 240 -6.58 6.50 2.63
C PRO A 240 -7.99 5.90 2.51
N VAL A 241 -8.12 4.65 2.97
CA VAL A 241 -9.36 3.90 3.12
C VAL A 241 -9.56 3.50 4.58
N ASP A 242 -10.81 3.53 4.99
CA ASP A 242 -11.30 2.89 6.20
C ASP A 242 -11.65 1.43 5.91
N VAL A 243 -11.30 0.54 6.84
CA VAL A 243 -11.56 -0.90 6.76
C VAL A 243 -12.28 -1.31 8.03
N ASP A 244 -13.56 -1.65 7.91
CA ASP A 244 -14.31 -2.07 9.09
C ASP A 244 -13.88 -3.48 9.56
N ARG A 245 -14.35 -3.86 10.76
CA ARG A 245 -14.04 -5.18 11.35
C ARG A 245 -14.49 -6.37 10.50
N LYS A 246 -15.41 -6.16 9.54
CA LYS A 246 -15.93 -7.19 8.63
C LYS A 246 -15.22 -7.19 7.27
N GLY A 247 -14.19 -6.36 7.10
CA GLY A 247 -13.39 -6.24 5.89
C GLY A 247 -13.99 -5.36 4.80
N LYS A 248 -15.01 -4.54 5.11
CA LYS A 248 -15.55 -3.57 4.13
C LYS A 248 -14.60 -2.39 4.00
N VAL A 249 -14.22 -2.12 2.75
CA VAL A 249 -13.35 -0.99 2.37
C VAL A 249 -14.20 0.19 1.92
N LYS A 250 -13.96 1.35 2.52
CA LYS A 250 -14.61 2.64 2.26
C LYS A 250 -13.57 3.76 2.25
N PRO A 251 -13.82 4.93 1.65
CA PRO A 251 -12.94 6.08 1.91
C PRO A 251 -12.96 6.45 3.40
N ILE A 252 -11.87 7.03 3.90
CA ILE A 252 -11.87 7.62 5.24
C ILE A 252 -12.94 8.73 5.27
N PRO A 253 -13.81 8.79 6.30
CA PRO A 253 -14.85 9.83 6.38
C PRO A 253 -14.27 11.25 6.25
N GLY A 254 -14.84 12.07 5.35
CA GLY A 254 -14.36 13.43 5.07
C GLY A 254 -13.14 13.50 4.14
N HIS A 255 -12.67 12.35 3.66
CA HIS A 255 -11.55 12.22 2.72
C HIS A 255 -11.95 11.31 1.55
N GLU A 256 -13.06 11.62 0.88
CA GLU A 256 -13.55 10.83 -0.26
C GLU A 256 -12.70 11.00 -1.52
N THR A 257 -11.90 12.08 -1.58
CA THR A 257 -11.00 12.39 -2.69
C THR A 257 -9.57 12.63 -2.24
N PHE A 258 -8.60 12.47 -3.14
CA PHE A 258 -7.20 12.72 -2.80
C PHE A 258 -6.97 14.20 -2.45
N PRO A 259 -6.15 14.50 -1.43
CA PRO A 259 -5.90 15.87 -1.01
C PRO A 259 -5.37 16.72 -2.17
N ASP A 260 -5.90 17.95 -2.28
CA ASP A 260 -5.49 19.02 -3.21
C ASP A 260 -5.76 18.80 -4.70
N ILE A 261 -5.77 17.55 -5.16
CA ILE A 261 -5.87 17.18 -6.57
C ILE A 261 -7.18 16.50 -6.96
N GLY A 262 -7.99 16.11 -5.97
CA GLY A 262 -9.27 15.45 -6.18
C GLY A 262 -9.16 14.00 -6.70
N GLY A 263 -10.23 13.50 -7.30
CA GLY A 263 -10.34 12.09 -7.73
C GLY A 263 -10.76 11.19 -6.58
N ASN A 264 -11.76 10.33 -6.81
CA ASN A 264 -12.30 9.45 -5.77
C ASN A 264 -11.26 8.39 -5.38
N ILE A 265 -11.00 8.26 -4.07
CA ILE A 265 -9.99 7.33 -3.52
C ILE A 265 -10.36 5.87 -3.79
N CYS A 266 -11.66 5.56 -3.75
CA CYS A 266 -12.20 4.23 -4.04
C CYS A 266 -12.47 4.01 -5.54
N GLY A 267 -12.06 4.97 -6.39
CA GLY A 267 -12.27 4.93 -7.83
C GLY A 267 -13.73 5.07 -8.24
N SER A 268 -13.96 4.95 -9.54
CA SER A 268 -15.30 4.99 -10.15
C SER A 268 -15.31 4.08 -11.37
N PHE A 269 -16.42 3.38 -11.56
CA PHE A 269 -16.57 2.51 -12.71
C PHE A 269 -17.05 3.32 -13.91
N PHE A 270 -16.15 3.54 -14.87
CA PHE A 270 -16.47 4.10 -16.18
C PHE A 270 -16.42 3.02 -17.24
N ALA A 271 -17.39 3.01 -18.16
CA ALA A 271 -17.40 2.10 -19.31
C ALA A 271 -16.26 2.49 -20.28
N ILE A 272 -15.12 1.83 -20.13
CA ILE A 272 -13.92 1.90 -20.96
C ILE A 272 -13.61 0.45 -21.41
N GLN A 273 -12.90 0.25 -22.52
CA GLN A 273 -12.40 -1.08 -22.90
C GLN A 273 -11.64 -1.73 -21.75
N GLU A 274 -12.05 -2.94 -21.36
CA GLU A 274 -11.60 -3.57 -20.11
C GLU A 274 -10.10 -3.81 -20.08
N ASN A 275 -9.53 -4.25 -21.21
CA ASN A 275 -8.13 -4.63 -21.39
C ASN A 275 -7.11 -3.51 -21.10
N LEU A 276 -7.53 -2.25 -21.02
CA LEU A 276 -6.62 -1.13 -20.79
C LEU A 276 -6.30 -0.88 -19.31
N THR A 277 -7.12 -1.39 -18.39
CA THR A 277 -7.13 -0.96 -16.97
C THR A 277 -7.06 -2.11 -15.96
N ILE A 278 -6.86 -3.34 -16.43
CA ILE A 278 -6.72 -4.56 -15.62
C ILE A 278 -5.28 -5.06 -15.58
#